data_AF-A0A534RXL5-F1
#
_entry.id   AF-A0A534RXL5-F1
#
_cell.length_a   1.000
_cell.length_b   1.000
_cell.length_c   1.000
_cell.angle_alpha   90.00
_cell.angle_beta   90.00
_cell.angle_gamma   90.00
#
_symmetry.space_group_name_H-M   'P 1'
#
loop_
_entity.id
_entity.type
_entity.pdbx_description
1 polymer ?
#
loop_
_entity_poly.entity_id
_entity_poly.type
_entity_poly.pdbx_seq_one_letter_code
_entity_poly.pdbx_strand_id
1 'polypeptide(L)'
;MRLAEVPTSKRDRVFRYSLVRALFAAFAVLCASGGLLLLGGHQGRGLAYYIVGVLLLGLVLMRRFILARFQPSNWLARMNDEGVFVQFRSYLNYHFPAEDLTVVFIPYPEIRSVRLVRQRRAILDWDEAQTQQRRRLVEFELAGDSAPLAPALADESARRAPAEARWYGTTSTQYKHYPVRMASPTLLQLEWNVVPSPQVLFDALRRYTHIATPVEVSQDYINLKGLSRTEQEKRLLELADTGQTMAAIRIARKLYSYDLTQAQAFVEGLRNPRNV
;
A
#
# COMPACT_ATOMS: atom_id res chain seq x y z
N MET A 1 -3.40 19.12 3.80
CA MET A 1 -4.44 19.29 4.84
C MET A 1 -4.32 18.16 5.85
N ARG A 2 -4.75 18.40 7.10
CA ARG A 2 -4.81 17.35 8.14
C ARG A 2 -6.06 16.49 7.96
N LEU A 3 -6.02 15.27 8.50
CA LEU A 3 -7.17 14.36 8.44
C LEU A 3 -8.44 14.95 9.08
N ALA A 4 -8.28 15.68 10.19
CA ALA A 4 -9.38 16.30 10.93
C ALA A 4 -10.00 17.53 10.22
N GLU A 5 -9.27 18.14 9.29
CA GLU A 5 -9.70 19.34 8.55
C GLU A 5 -10.54 19.00 7.31
N VAL A 6 -10.65 17.72 6.96
CA VAL A 6 -11.38 17.30 5.76
C VAL A 6 -12.88 17.48 6.01
N PRO A 7 -13.58 18.32 5.22
CA PRO A 7 -15.01 18.49 5.36
C PRO A 7 -15.72 17.14 5.17
N THR A 8 -16.77 16.93 5.96
CA THR A 8 -17.61 15.73 5.89
C THR A 8 -19.02 16.15 5.53
N SER A 9 -19.51 15.68 4.40
CA SER A 9 -20.90 15.83 3.98
C SER A 9 -21.56 14.46 3.84
N LYS A 10 -22.87 14.40 4.09
CA LYS A 10 -23.66 13.17 3.91
C LYS A 10 -23.70 12.69 2.46
N ARG A 11 -23.41 13.57 1.50
CA ARG A 11 -23.37 13.26 0.06
C ARG A 11 -22.00 12.76 -0.40
N ASP A 12 -21.00 12.77 0.47
CA ASP A 12 -19.65 12.38 0.12
C ASP A 12 -19.59 10.89 -0.25
N ARG A 13 -18.91 10.60 -1.36
CA ARG A 13 -18.59 9.22 -1.73
C ARG A 13 -17.22 8.87 -1.18
N VAL A 14 -17.20 8.01 -0.16
CA VAL A 14 -15.96 7.59 0.52
C VAL A 14 -15.52 6.22 0.02
N PHE A 15 -14.26 6.12 -0.39
CA PHE A 15 -13.61 4.89 -0.83
C PHE A 15 -12.65 4.40 0.24
N ARG A 16 -13.00 3.30 0.92
CA ARG A 16 -12.33 2.78 2.12
C ARG A 16 -11.85 1.35 1.98
N TYR A 17 -10.81 0.95 2.72
CA TYR A 17 -10.41 -0.45 2.73
C TYR A 17 -11.50 -1.28 3.42
N SER A 18 -11.79 -2.45 2.85
CA SER A 18 -12.91 -3.28 3.29
C SER A 18 -12.74 -3.75 4.75
N LEU A 19 -13.69 -3.35 5.59
CA LEU A 19 -13.87 -3.85 6.96
C LEU A 19 -14.31 -5.32 6.95
N VAL A 20 -15.22 -5.67 6.04
CA VAL A 20 -15.80 -7.01 5.90
C VAL A 20 -14.73 -8.06 5.66
N ARG A 21 -13.71 -7.77 4.83
CA ARG A 21 -12.60 -8.72 4.60
C ARG A 21 -11.85 -9.07 5.90
N ALA A 22 -11.67 -8.11 6.80
CA ALA A 22 -10.98 -8.36 8.06
C ALA A 22 -11.85 -9.13 9.05
N LEU A 23 -13.14 -8.78 9.14
CA LEU A 23 -14.11 -9.52 9.95
C LEU A 23 -14.26 -10.97 9.46
N PHE A 24 -14.36 -11.18 8.15
CA PHE A 24 -14.46 -12.51 7.56
C PHE A 24 -13.21 -13.35 7.86
N ALA A 25 -12.01 -12.77 7.72
CA ALA A 25 -10.77 -13.47 8.07
C ALA A 25 -10.73 -13.86 9.56
N ALA A 26 -11.10 -12.95 10.47
CA ALA A 26 -11.17 -13.25 11.90
C ALA A 26 -12.21 -14.32 12.21
N PHE A 27 -13.40 -14.24 11.61
CA PHE A 27 -14.48 -15.20 11.78
C PHE A 27 -14.11 -16.58 11.24
N ALA A 28 -13.45 -16.65 10.08
CA ALA A 28 -12.96 -17.90 9.51
C ALA A 28 -11.96 -18.61 10.44
N VAL A 29 -11.03 -17.85 11.05
CA VAL A 29 -10.09 -18.39 12.05
C VAL A 29 -10.84 -18.91 13.28
N LEU A 30 -11.82 -18.15 13.79
CA LEU A 30 -12.63 -18.57 14.94
C LEU A 30 -13.45 -19.83 14.65
N CYS A 31 -14.07 -19.91 13.47
CA CYS A 31 -14.83 -21.09 13.04
C CYS A 31 -13.93 -22.31 12.86
N ALA A 32 -12.76 -22.15 12.24
CA ALA A 32 -11.78 -23.22 12.10
C ALA A 32 -11.30 -23.72 13.48
N SER A 33 -11.01 -22.82 14.40
CA SER A 33 -10.65 -23.15 15.77
C SER A 33 -11.79 -23.90 16.49
N GLY A 34 -13.04 -23.43 16.37
CA GLY A 34 -14.20 -24.09 16.96
C GLY A 34 -14.42 -25.50 16.40
N GLY A 35 -14.32 -25.66 15.07
CA GLY A 35 -14.43 -26.98 14.43
C GLY A 35 -13.33 -27.95 14.86
N LEU A 36 -12.08 -27.47 14.99
CA LEU A 36 -10.96 -28.27 15.48
C LEU A 36 -11.12 -28.67 16.94
N LEU A 37 -11.67 -27.81 17.80
CA LEU A 37 -11.97 -28.16 19.19
C LEU A 37 -13.04 -29.25 19.28
N LEU A 38 -14.12 -29.14 18.49
CA LEU A 38 -15.19 -30.14 18.48
C LEU A 38 -14.68 -31.51 18.00
N LEU A 39 -13.94 -31.54 16.89
CA LEU A 39 -13.38 -32.78 16.33
C LEU A 39 -12.26 -33.37 17.20
N GLY A 40 -11.38 -32.51 17.75
CA GLY A 40 -10.27 -32.89 18.62
C GLY A 40 -10.73 -33.42 19.97
N GLY A 41 -11.81 -32.86 20.53
CA GLY A 41 -12.48 -33.35 21.73
C GLY A 41 -13.07 -34.76 21.54
N HIS A 42 -13.70 -35.01 20.39
CA HIS A 42 -14.22 -36.35 20.07
C HIS A 42 -13.15 -37.42 19.83
N GLN A 43 -11.96 -37.05 19.34
CA GLN A 43 -10.89 -38.00 18.99
C GLN A 43 -9.75 -38.05 20.02
N GLY A 44 -9.80 -37.27 21.11
CA GLY A 44 -8.76 -37.23 22.14
C GLY A 44 -7.38 -36.74 21.64
N ARG A 45 -7.34 -35.99 20.53
CA ARG A 45 -6.08 -35.61 19.88
C ARG A 45 -5.54 -34.31 20.46
N GLY A 46 -4.52 -34.41 21.32
CA GLY A 46 -3.81 -33.25 21.91
C GLY A 46 -3.29 -32.23 20.88
N LEU A 47 -2.95 -32.69 19.67
CA LEU A 47 -2.48 -31.86 18.56
C LEU A 47 -3.53 -30.83 18.10
N ALA A 48 -4.83 -31.12 18.22
CA ALA A 48 -5.89 -30.17 17.86
C ALA A 48 -5.89 -28.95 18.77
N TYR A 49 -5.71 -29.15 20.08
CA TYR A 49 -5.63 -28.05 21.05
C TYR A 49 -4.40 -27.17 20.81
N TYR A 50 -3.27 -27.78 20.44
CA TYR A 50 -2.07 -27.03 20.07
C TYR A 50 -2.32 -26.14 18.85
N ILE A 51 -2.89 -26.69 17.76
CA ILE A 51 -3.20 -25.91 16.55
C ILE A 51 -4.15 -24.75 16.88
N VAL A 52 -5.18 -24.99 17.68
CA VAL A 52 -6.12 -23.95 18.11
C VAL A 52 -5.40 -22.85 18.88
N GLY A 53 -4.51 -23.21 19.81
CA GLY A 53 -3.67 -22.27 20.55
C GLY A 53 -2.84 -21.38 19.62
N VAL A 54 -2.20 -21.96 18.61
CA VAL A 54 -1.40 -21.22 17.61
C VAL A 54 -2.27 -20.29 16.77
N LEU A 55 -3.44 -20.75 16.31
CA LEU A 55 -4.38 -19.92 15.53
C LEU A 55 -4.88 -18.72 16.33
N LEU A 56 -5.27 -18.94 17.60
CA LEU A 56 -5.73 -17.87 18.49
C LEU A 56 -4.60 -16.89 18.84
N LEU A 57 -3.39 -17.39 19.10
CA LEU A 57 -2.21 -16.55 19.31
C LEU A 57 -1.94 -15.67 18.08
N GLY A 58 -2.00 -16.25 16.87
CA GLY A 58 -1.89 -15.50 15.62
C GLY A 58 -2.94 -14.41 15.49
N LEU A 59 -4.20 -14.69 15.85
CA LEU A 59 -5.28 -13.70 15.84
C LEU A 59 -5.01 -12.55 16.84
N VAL A 60 -4.52 -12.87 18.05
CA VAL A 60 -4.14 -11.87 19.06
C VAL A 60 -3.00 -10.98 18.55
N LEU A 61 -2.00 -11.55 17.88
CA LEU A 61 -0.90 -10.78 17.28
C LEU A 61 -1.42 -9.86 16.15
N MET A 62 -2.37 -10.33 15.35
CA MET A 62 -2.97 -9.57 14.24
C MET A 62 -4.03 -8.55 14.68
N ARG A 63 -4.42 -8.53 15.97
CA ARG A 63 -5.49 -7.66 16.49
C ARG A 63 -5.28 -6.18 16.14
N ARG A 64 -4.05 -5.67 16.25
CA ARG A 64 -3.76 -4.24 15.98
C ARG A 64 -3.99 -3.91 14.51
N PHE A 65 -3.61 -4.80 13.59
CA PHE A 65 -3.85 -4.61 12.16
C PHE A 65 -5.34 -4.67 11.79
N ILE A 66 -6.09 -5.55 12.46
CA ILE A 66 -7.55 -5.64 12.28
C ILE A 66 -8.22 -4.36 12.80
N LEU A 67 -7.87 -3.94 14.01
CA LEU A 67 -8.43 -2.73 14.64
C LEU A 67 -8.03 -1.45 13.88
N ALA A 68 -6.84 -1.40 13.29
CA ALA A 68 -6.39 -0.27 12.47
C ALA A 68 -7.34 0.01 11.30
N ARG A 69 -8.04 -1.01 10.78
CA ARG A 69 -9.05 -0.80 9.72
C ARG A 69 -10.28 -0.04 10.21
N PHE A 70 -10.59 -0.06 11.49
CA PHE A 70 -11.74 0.67 12.03
C PHE A 70 -11.41 2.13 12.36
N GLN A 71 -10.16 2.56 12.14
CA GLN A 71 -9.79 3.94 12.37
C GLN A 71 -10.42 4.90 11.32
N PRO A 72 -10.65 6.17 11.70
CA PRO A 72 -11.13 7.21 10.77
C PRO A 72 -10.20 7.46 9.58
N SER A 73 -8.92 7.07 9.69
CA SER A 73 -7.90 7.13 8.64
C SER A 73 -8.04 6.03 7.56
N ASN A 74 -9.01 5.12 7.70
CA ASN A 74 -9.27 4.05 6.74
C ASN A 74 -10.09 4.54 5.54
N TRP A 75 -9.55 5.49 4.79
CA TRP A 75 -10.03 5.82 3.45
C TRP A 75 -8.86 6.21 2.56
N LEU A 76 -9.03 6.04 1.25
CA LEU A 76 -8.00 6.39 0.25
C LEU A 76 -8.41 7.64 -0.52
N ALA A 77 -9.68 7.68 -0.93
CA ALA A 77 -10.25 8.79 -1.67
C ALA A 77 -11.63 9.14 -1.11
N ARG A 78 -11.98 10.42 -1.15
CA ARG A 78 -13.31 10.93 -0.84
C ARG A 78 -13.69 11.97 -1.88
N MET A 79 -14.85 11.80 -2.51
CA MET A 79 -15.38 12.79 -3.44
C MET A 79 -16.45 13.62 -2.76
N ASN A 80 -16.41 14.93 -2.99
CA ASN A 80 -17.46 15.88 -2.66
C ASN A 80 -17.98 16.56 -3.95
N ASP A 81 -18.76 17.62 -3.81
CA ASP A 81 -19.30 18.38 -4.94
C ASP A 81 -18.25 19.27 -5.64
N GLU A 82 -17.11 19.55 -5.00
CA GLU A 82 -16.07 20.47 -5.48
C GLU A 82 -14.83 19.76 -6.07
N GLY A 83 -14.55 18.53 -5.63
CA GLY A 83 -13.36 17.79 -6.04
C GLY A 83 -13.19 16.44 -5.32
N VAL A 84 -11.94 16.00 -5.28
CA VAL A 84 -11.53 14.72 -4.69
C VAL A 84 -10.46 14.94 -3.65
N PHE A 85 -10.72 14.51 -2.42
CA PHE A 85 -9.70 14.37 -1.39
C PHE A 85 -9.01 13.02 -1.53
N VAL A 86 -7.67 13.03 -1.51
CA VAL A 86 -6.84 11.83 -1.58
C VAL A 86 -5.93 11.79 -0.36
N GLN A 87 -5.94 10.66 0.34
CA GLN A 87 -5.10 10.44 1.52
C GLN A 87 -3.83 9.69 1.13
N PHE A 88 -2.66 10.28 1.42
CA PHE A 88 -1.35 9.69 1.13
C PHE A 88 -1.02 8.52 2.04
N ARG A 89 -1.51 8.59 3.29
CA ARG A 89 -1.18 7.66 4.35
C ARG A 89 -2.24 6.56 4.47
N SER A 90 -1.84 5.31 4.23
CA SER A 90 -2.71 4.16 4.46
C SER A 90 -3.02 3.96 5.96
N TYR A 91 -4.16 3.31 6.26
CA TYR A 91 -4.49 2.86 7.62
C TYR A 91 -3.43 1.92 8.22
N LEU A 92 -2.61 1.26 7.39
CA LEU A 92 -1.51 0.42 7.86
C LEU A 92 -0.40 1.23 8.55
N ASN A 93 -0.34 2.54 8.29
CA ASN A 93 0.56 3.48 8.93
C ASN A 93 -0.09 4.17 10.16
N TYR A 94 -0.98 3.46 10.88
CA TYR A 94 -1.75 3.98 12.03
C TYR A 94 -0.89 4.50 13.20
N HIS A 95 0.38 4.16 13.22
CA HIS A 95 1.34 4.50 14.28
C HIS A 95 1.93 5.91 14.09
N PHE A 96 1.71 6.56 12.94
CA PHE A 96 2.14 7.94 12.73
C PHE A 96 1.15 8.95 13.33
N PRO A 97 1.61 10.17 13.70
CA PRO A 97 0.75 11.22 14.26
C PRO A 97 -0.39 11.62 13.32
N ALA A 98 -1.60 11.81 13.88
CA ALA A 98 -2.79 12.20 13.12
C ALA A 98 -2.79 13.68 12.68
N GLU A 99 -1.95 14.51 13.29
CA GLU A 99 -1.82 15.96 13.03
C GLU A 99 -1.02 16.28 11.76
N ASP A 100 -0.50 15.25 11.08
CA ASP A 100 0.27 15.40 9.86
C ASP A 100 -0.59 15.78 8.66
N LEU A 101 -0.01 16.59 7.76
CA LEU A 101 -0.59 16.94 6.47
C LEU A 101 -0.52 15.72 5.53
N THR A 102 -1.58 14.92 5.54
CA THR A 102 -1.64 13.63 4.82
C THR A 102 -2.72 13.58 3.74
N VAL A 103 -3.48 14.66 3.58
CA VAL A 103 -4.57 14.76 2.61
C VAL A 103 -4.30 15.88 1.61
N VAL A 104 -4.44 15.58 0.33
CA VAL A 104 -4.53 16.56 -0.76
C VAL A 104 -5.96 16.69 -1.23
N PHE A 105 -6.36 17.91 -1.54
CA PHE A 105 -7.59 18.20 -2.24
C PHE A 105 -7.27 18.49 -3.70
N ILE A 106 -7.99 17.85 -4.62
CA ILE A 106 -7.84 18.01 -6.05
C ILE A 106 -9.18 18.50 -6.60
N PRO A 107 -9.31 19.80 -6.92
CA PRO A 107 -10.51 20.35 -7.55
C PRO A 107 -10.80 19.66 -8.88
N TYR A 108 -12.08 19.47 -9.22
CA TYR A 108 -12.45 18.86 -10.51
C TYR A 108 -11.84 19.56 -11.75
N PRO A 109 -11.78 20.91 -11.82
CA PRO A 109 -11.17 21.60 -12.95
C PRO A 109 -9.67 21.29 -13.15
N GLU A 110 -8.98 20.88 -12.09
CA GLU A 110 -7.56 20.50 -12.17
C GLU A 110 -7.37 19.07 -12.70
N ILE A 111 -8.43 18.27 -12.81
CA ILE A 111 -8.36 16.89 -13.30
C ILE A 111 -8.60 16.89 -14.80
N ARG A 112 -7.52 16.78 -15.57
CA ARG A 112 -7.59 16.70 -17.04
C ARG A 112 -8.16 15.37 -17.51
N SER A 113 -7.64 14.28 -16.97
CA SER A 113 -8.11 12.95 -17.32
C SER A 113 -7.91 11.97 -16.18
N VAL A 114 -8.72 10.91 -16.16
CA VAL A 114 -8.56 9.80 -15.22
C VAL A 114 -8.58 8.49 -15.97
N ARG A 115 -7.68 7.56 -15.62
CA ARG A 115 -7.62 6.22 -16.23
C ARG A 115 -7.38 5.12 -15.22
N LEU A 116 -7.84 3.91 -15.60
CA LEU A 116 -7.54 2.69 -14.89
C LEU A 116 -6.33 2.00 -15.50
N VAL A 117 -5.33 1.70 -14.68
CA VAL A 117 -4.19 0.88 -15.08
C VAL A 117 -4.22 -0.44 -14.34
N ARG A 118 -4.29 -1.55 -15.07
CA ARG A 118 -4.19 -2.90 -14.52
C ARG A 118 -2.75 -3.35 -14.65
N GLN A 119 -2.05 -3.42 -13.53
CA GLN A 119 -0.65 -3.77 -13.52
C GLN A 119 -0.47 -5.23 -13.11
N ARG A 120 0.24 -6.00 -13.93
CA ARG A 120 0.74 -7.34 -13.59
C ARG A 120 2.23 -7.24 -13.34
N ARG A 121 2.67 -7.65 -12.17
CA ARG A 121 4.09 -7.68 -11.78
C ARG A 121 4.51 -9.11 -11.50
N ALA A 122 5.58 -9.57 -12.13
CA ALA A 122 6.28 -10.76 -11.66
C ALA A 122 7.35 -10.32 -10.66
N ILE A 123 7.23 -10.78 -9.41
CA ILE A 123 8.23 -10.52 -8.36
C ILE A 123 8.70 -11.84 -7.74
N LEU A 124 9.89 -11.80 -7.15
CA LEU A 124 10.43 -12.94 -6.41
C LEU A 124 9.92 -12.88 -4.96
N ASP A 125 9.23 -13.93 -4.52
CA ASP A 125 8.79 -14.05 -3.13
C ASP A 125 9.93 -14.52 -2.20
N TRP A 126 9.68 -14.57 -0.89
CA TRP A 126 10.65 -14.97 0.14
C TRP A 126 11.30 -16.33 -0.09
N ASP A 127 10.55 -17.27 -0.67
CA ASP A 127 11.00 -18.64 -0.98
C ASP A 127 11.59 -18.76 -2.40
N GLU A 128 12.02 -17.65 -3.00
CA GLU A 128 12.46 -17.57 -4.39
C GLU A 128 11.40 -17.98 -5.44
N ALA A 129 10.18 -18.29 -4.99
CA ALA A 129 9.05 -18.57 -5.84
C ALA A 129 8.63 -17.31 -6.62
N GLN A 130 8.43 -17.46 -7.92
CA GLN A 130 7.86 -16.40 -8.75
C GLN A 130 6.39 -16.18 -8.37
N THR A 131 6.08 -15.01 -7.86
CA THR A 131 4.71 -14.60 -7.56
C THR A 131 4.26 -13.54 -8.55
N GLN A 132 3.10 -13.78 -9.17
CA GLN A 132 2.42 -12.76 -9.97
C GLN A 132 1.52 -11.91 -9.08
N GLN A 133 1.86 -10.63 -8.95
CA GLN A 133 1.03 -9.65 -8.28
C GLN A 133 0.18 -8.88 -9.30
N ARG A 134 -1.14 -8.84 -9.05
CA ARG A 134 -2.07 -8.01 -9.81
C ARG A 134 -2.42 -6.79 -8.98
N ARG A 135 -2.09 -5.60 -9.48
CA ARG A 135 -2.48 -4.31 -8.87
C ARG A 135 -3.43 -3.57 -9.79
N ARG A 136 -4.30 -2.77 -9.18
CA ARG A 136 -5.17 -1.84 -9.88
C ARG A 136 -4.70 -0.45 -9.48
N LEU A 137 -4.28 0.34 -10.45
CA LEU A 137 -3.88 1.72 -10.23
C LEU A 137 -4.92 2.63 -10.87
N VAL A 138 -5.31 3.69 -10.17
CA VAL A 138 -6.07 4.80 -10.74
C VAL A 138 -5.10 5.94 -10.96
N GLU A 139 -5.08 6.47 -12.16
CA GLU A 139 -4.18 7.55 -12.53
C GLU A 139 -4.98 8.81 -12.83
N PHE A 140 -4.62 9.91 -12.17
CA PHE A 140 -5.14 11.24 -12.42
C PHE A 140 -4.08 12.04 -13.16
N GLU A 141 -4.42 12.51 -14.35
CA GLU A 141 -3.65 13.52 -15.06
C GLU A 141 -4.13 14.91 -14.59
N LEU A 142 -3.24 15.63 -13.93
CA LEU A 142 -3.48 16.95 -13.37
C LEU A 142 -3.08 18.03 -14.38
N ALA A 143 -3.94 19.03 -14.53
CA ALA A 143 -3.69 20.23 -15.32
C ALA A 143 -3.02 21.35 -14.51
N GLY A 144 -3.20 21.34 -13.17
CA GLY A 144 -2.69 22.35 -12.26
C GLY A 144 -1.23 22.13 -11.82
N ASP A 145 -0.73 23.06 -11.01
CA ASP A 145 0.62 22.97 -10.43
C ASP A 145 0.68 21.91 -9.32
N SER A 146 1.23 20.76 -9.67
CA SER A 146 1.50 19.63 -8.79
C SER A 146 2.93 19.64 -8.22
N ALA A 147 3.73 20.69 -8.50
CA ALA A 147 5.07 20.84 -7.97
C ALA A 147 5.17 20.72 -6.45
N PRO A 148 4.22 21.21 -5.61
CA PRO A 148 4.29 21.00 -4.16
C PRO A 148 3.91 19.58 -3.72
N LEU A 149 3.23 18.80 -4.57
CA LEU A 149 2.73 17.47 -4.23
C LEU A 149 3.84 16.40 -4.24
N ALA A 150 4.75 16.48 -5.22
CA ALA A 150 5.87 15.57 -5.34
C ALA A 150 6.81 15.56 -4.11
N PRO A 151 7.32 16.70 -3.60
CA PRO A 151 8.15 16.71 -2.40
C PRO A 151 7.37 16.26 -1.16
N ALA A 152 6.10 16.65 -1.01
CA ALA A 152 5.28 16.22 0.13
C ALA A 152 5.11 14.68 0.18
N LEU A 153 4.89 14.05 -0.98
CA LEU A 153 4.81 12.58 -1.09
C LEU A 153 6.17 11.92 -0.85
N ALA A 154 7.25 12.50 -1.37
CA ALA A 154 8.61 12.00 -1.15
C ALA A 154 8.99 12.05 0.34
N ASP A 155 8.72 13.17 1.01
CA ASP A 155 8.99 13.39 2.45
C ASP A 155 8.20 12.39 3.32
N GLU A 156 6.93 12.17 3.00
CA GLU A 156 6.09 11.18 3.69
C GLU A 156 6.61 9.74 3.46
N SER A 157 7.13 9.43 2.27
CA SER A 157 7.72 8.12 1.98
C SER A 157 9.04 7.88 2.74
N ALA A 158 9.83 8.93 2.90
CA ALA A 158 11.13 8.90 3.55
C ALA A 158 11.02 8.84 5.07
N ARG A 159 9.94 9.38 5.64
CA ARG A 159 9.72 9.51 7.09
C ARG A 159 9.86 8.18 7.83
N ARG A 160 10.71 8.11 8.84
CA ARG A 160 10.88 6.92 9.69
C ARG A 160 9.67 6.75 10.62
N ALA A 161 9.28 5.50 10.87
CA ALA A 161 8.21 5.22 11.81
C ALA A 161 8.65 5.60 13.22
N PRO A 162 7.79 6.27 14.02
CA PRO A 162 8.09 6.61 15.40
C PRO A 162 8.47 5.36 16.20
N ALA A 163 9.42 5.54 17.12
CA ALA A 163 9.87 4.47 17.98
C ALA A 163 8.86 4.29 19.14
N GLU A 164 8.30 3.09 19.29
CA GLU A 164 7.43 2.73 20.41
C GLU A 164 8.28 2.16 21.55
N ALA A 165 8.28 2.82 22.71
CA ALA A 165 8.86 2.29 23.93
C ALA A 165 8.01 1.12 24.47
N ARG A 166 8.66 0.00 24.79
CA ARG A 166 8.07 -1.20 25.37
C ARG A 166 8.86 -1.57 26.63
N TRP A 167 8.27 -2.42 27.47
CA TRP A 167 8.93 -2.91 28.69
C TRP A 167 10.26 -3.65 28.41
N TYR A 168 10.46 -4.16 27.19
CA TYR A 168 11.66 -4.86 26.73
C TYR A 168 12.56 -4.02 25.79
N GLY A 169 12.35 -2.70 25.73
CA GLY A 169 13.15 -1.78 24.90
C GLY A 169 12.33 -1.04 23.85
N THR A 170 13.02 -0.43 22.89
CA THR A 170 12.38 0.41 21.86
C THR A 170 12.22 -0.35 20.55
N THR A 171 11.01 -0.37 20.00
CA THR A 171 10.71 -1.05 18.73
C THR A 171 10.12 -0.06 17.73
N SER A 172 10.49 -0.17 16.45
CA SER A 172 9.89 0.61 15.36
C SER A 172 9.53 -0.34 14.21
N THR A 173 8.39 -0.09 13.56
CA THR A 173 7.99 -0.88 12.39
C THR A 173 8.74 -0.44 11.16
N GLN A 174 9.31 -1.40 10.42
CA GLN A 174 9.93 -1.14 9.13
C GLN A 174 8.92 -1.19 7.98
N TYR A 175 7.74 -1.78 8.21
CA TYR A 175 6.70 -1.87 7.20
C TYR A 175 6.00 -0.53 7.03
N LYS A 176 5.96 -0.04 5.79
CA LYS A 176 5.25 1.18 5.40
C LYS A 176 4.49 0.93 4.10
N HIS A 177 3.26 1.43 4.04
CA HIS A 177 2.42 1.28 2.86
C HIS A 177 1.98 2.63 2.32
N TYR A 178 2.43 2.97 1.12
CA TYR A 178 2.16 4.24 0.44
C TYR A 178 1.33 4.00 -0.82
N PRO A 179 -0.01 4.15 -0.73
CA PRO A 179 -0.90 3.90 -1.86
C PRO A 179 -0.87 5.02 -2.91
N VAL A 180 -0.27 6.19 -2.64
CA VAL A 180 -0.29 7.35 -3.53
C VAL A 180 1.13 7.72 -3.93
N ARG A 181 1.36 7.96 -5.22
CA ARG A 181 2.67 8.35 -5.76
C ARG A 181 2.55 9.24 -7.00
N MET A 182 3.56 10.06 -7.26
CA MET A 182 3.71 10.76 -8.53
C MET A 182 4.52 9.90 -9.49
N ALA A 183 3.96 9.55 -10.65
CA ALA A 183 4.71 8.84 -11.70
C ALA A 183 5.34 9.79 -12.71
N SER A 184 4.74 10.97 -12.89
CA SER A 184 5.31 12.11 -13.60
C SER A 184 4.84 13.39 -12.89
N PRO A 185 5.39 14.57 -13.21
CA PRO A 185 4.94 15.82 -12.59
C PRO A 185 3.43 15.99 -12.70
N THR A 186 2.80 15.65 -13.82
CA THR A 186 1.36 15.81 -14.00
C THR A 186 0.53 14.57 -13.65
N LEU A 187 1.15 13.43 -13.32
CA LEU A 187 0.43 12.16 -13.19
C LEU A 187 0.53 11.59 -11.77
N LEU A 188 -0.60 11.66 -11.07
CA LEU A 188 -0.80 11.08 -9.74
C LEU A 188 -1.36 9.66 -9.88
N GLN A 189 -0.70 8.68 -9.28
CA GLN A 189 -1.13 7.29 -9.24
C GLN A 189 -1.60 6.88 -7.85
N LEU A 190 -2.73 6.20 -7.79
CA LEU A 190 -3.32 5.66 -6.56
C LEU A 190 -3.48 4.14 -6.69
N GLU A 191 -2.94 3.38 -5.76
CA GLU A 191 -3.16 1.94 -5.67
C GLU A 191 -4.56 1.64 -5.10
N TRP A 192 -5.41 1.09 -5.96
CA TRP A 192 -6.82 0.86 -5.68
C TRP A 192 -7.07 -0.50 -5.04
N ASN A 193 -7.00 -0.54 -3.72
CA ASN A 193 -7.36 -1.69 -2.88
C ASN A 193 -8.57 -1.41 -1.97
N VAL A 194 -9.34 -0.37 -2.29
CA VAL A 194 -10.50 0.11 -1.55
C VAL A 194 -11.83 -0.30 -2.20
N VAL A 195 -12.90 -0.17 -1.43
CA VAL A 195 -14.30 -0.38 -1.81
C VAL A 195 -15.02 0.96 -1.64
N PRO A 196 -15.91 1.38 -2.58
CA PRO A 196 -16.34 0.71 -3.81
C PRO A 196 -15.26 0.48 -4.88
N SER A 197 -15.59 -0.27 -5.92
CA SER A 197 -14.67 -0.58 -7.03
C SER A 197 -14.29 0.70 -7.80
N PRO A 198 -13.18 0.70 -8.56
CA PRO A 198 -12.74 1.91 -9.25
C PRO A 198 -13.72 2.35 -10.35
N GLN A 199 -14.57 1.45 -10.85
CA GLN A 199 -15.65 1.81 -11.78
C GLN A 199 -16.62 2.83 -11.17
N VAL A 200 -16.99 2.67 -9.90
CA VAL A 200 -17.90 3.60 -9.21
C VAL A 200 -17.31 5.00 -9.08
N LEU A 201 -15.97 5.08 -8.91
CA LEU A 201 -15.24 6.35 -8.95
C LEU A 201 -15.34 6.98 -10.35
N PHE A 202 -15.08 6.20 -11.40
CA PHE A 202 -15.15 6.72 -12.77
C PHE A 202 -16.56 7.15 -13.17
N ASP A 203 -17.58 6.38 -12.82
CA ASP A 203 -18.98 6.74 -13.08
C ASP A 203 -19.35 8.08 -12.42
N ALA A 204 -18.81 8.34 -11.22
CA ALA A 204 -18.99 9.61 -10.53
C ALA A 204 -18.23 10.77 -11.22
N LEU A 205 -16.99 10.51 -11.63
CA LEU A 205 -16.09 11.48 -12.26
C LEU A 205 -16.46 11.80 -13.71
N ARG A 206 -17.21 10.93 -14.39
CA ARG A 206 -17.62 11.10 -15.79
C ARG A 206 -18.35 12.42 -16.07
N ARG A 207 -18.98 12.99 -15.03
CA ARG A 207 -19.69 14.28 -15.10
C ARG A 207 -18.76 15.49 -15.08
N TYR A 208 -17.52 15.33 -14.62
CA TYR A 208 -16.60 16.42 -14.33
C TYR A 208 -15.31 16.36 -15.15
N THR A 209 -14.87 15.18 -15.59
CA THR A 209 -13.59 15.00 -16.30
C THR A 209 -13.65 13.90 -17.35
N HIS A 210 -12.65 13.89 -18.24
CA HIS A 210 -12.51 12.90 -19.29
C HIS A 210 -11.95 11.57 -18.73
N ILE A 211 -12.63 10.47 -19.00
CA ILE A 211 -12.15 9.13 -18.64
C ILE A 211 -11.38 8.55 -19.82
N ALA A 212 -10.06 8.43 -19.68
CA ALA A 212 -9.23 7.84 -20.72
C ALA A 212 -9.31 6.30 -20.68
N THR A 213 -8.92 5.68 -21.80
CA THR A 213 -9.01 4.23 -21.99
C THR A 213 -8.18 3.47 -20.95
N PRO A 214 -8.74 2.40 -20.34
CA PRO A 214 -7.97 1.55 -19.44
C PRO A 214 -6.74 0.95 -20.13
N VAL A 215 -5.62 0.86 -19.41
CA VAL A 215 -4.37 0.29 -19.91
C VAL A 215 -4.00 -0.94 -19.09
N GLU A 216 -3.57 -2.01 -19.75
CA GLU A 216 -2.95 -3.16 -19.07
C GLU A 216 -1.43 -3.07 -19.21
N VAL A 217 -0.72 -3.04 -18.09
CA VAL A 217 0.74 -2.96 -18.05
C VAL A 217 1.28 -4.23 -17.41
N SER A 218 2.11 -4.97 -18.14
CA SER A 218 2.85 -6.11 -17.60
C SER A 218 4.30 -5.72 -17.41
N GLN A 219 4.83 -5.93 -16.21
CA GLN A 219 6.23 -5.67 -15.88
C GLN A 219 6.84 -6.89 -15.23
N ASP A 220 7.93 -7.38 -15.83
CA ASP A 220 8.74 -8.44 -15.26
C ASP A 220 9.90 -7.82 -14.49
N TYR A 221 9.95 -8.08 -13.18
CA TYR A 221 11.04 -7.64 -12.31
C TYR A 221 12.04 -8.76 -12.00
N ILE A 222 11.84 -9.97 -12.54
CA ILE A 222 12.68 -11.13 -12.26
C ILE A 222 13.78 -11.26 -13.31
N ASN A 223 13.43 -11.06 -14.59
CA ASN A 223 14.37 -11.20 -15.71
C ASN A 223 14.98 -9.87 -16.13
N LEU A 224 15.72 -9.21 -15.22
CA LEU A 224 16.34 -7.91 -15.50
C LEU A 224 17.73 -8.01 -16.17
N LYS A 225 18.31 -9.23 -16.30
CA LYS A 225 19.66 -9.45 -16.85
C LYS A 225 19.85 -8.95 -18.29
N GLY A 226 18.78 -8.89 -19.08
CA GLY A 226 18.81 -8.42 -20.47
C GLY A 226 18.66 -6.90 -20.63
N LEU A 227 18.40 -6.15 -19.55
CA LEU A 227 18.22 -4.70 -19.59
C LEU A 227 19.53 -3.97 -19.37
N SER A 228 19.61 -2.71 -19.81
CA SER A 228 20.74 -1.84 -19.50
C SER A 228 20.85 -1.58 -17.99
N ARG A 229 22.06 -1.27 -17.51
CA ARG A 229 22.31 -1.03 -16.08
C ARG A 229 21.42 0.10 -15.52
N THR A 230 21.22 1.17 -16.28
CA THR A 230 20.36 2.29 -15.89
C THR A 230 18.89 1.88 -15.77
N GLU A 231 18.40 1.02 -16.66
CA GLU A 231 17.05 0.47 -16.57
C GLU A 231 16.90 -0.50 -15.40
N GLN A 232 17.91 -1.33 -15.12
CA GLN A 232 17.93 -2.21 -13.95
C GLN A 232 17.84 -1.39 -12.66
N GLU A 233 18.67 -0.37 -12.51
CA GLU A 233 18.67 0.56 -11.37
C GLU A 233 17.31 1.26 -11.21
N LYS A 234 16.73 1.75 -12.32
CA LYS A 234 15.39 2.36 -12.33
C LYS A 234 14.30 1.40 -11.86
N ARG A 235 14.36 0.12 -12.25
CA ARG A 235 13.39 -0.91 -11.83
C ARG A 235 13.54 -1.27 -10.36
N LEU A 236 14.78 -1.34 -9.87
CA LEU A 236 15.07 -1.55 -8.46
C LEU A 236 14.58 -0.39 -7.58
N LEU A 237 14.79 0.84 -8.04
CA LEU A 237 14.26 2.04 -7.40
C LEU A 237 12.72 2.02 -7.35
N GLU A 238 12.05 1.69 -8.47
CA GLU A 238 10.59 1.58 -8.50
C GLU A 238 10.04 0.53 -7.51
N LEU A 239 10.75 -0.58 -7.31
CA LEU A 239 10.39 -1.59 -6.32
C LEU A 239 10.56 -1.07 -4.89
N ALA A 240 11.68 -0.42 -4.59
CA ALA A 240 11.92 0.18 -3.28
C ALA A 240 10.88 1.26 -2.94
N ASP A 241 10.56 2.14 -3.90
CA ASP A 241 9.56 3.20 -3.73
C ASP A 241 8.15 2.65 -3.54
N THR A 242 7.85 1.47 -4.12
CA THR A 242 6.56 0.79 -3.91
C THR A 242 6.49 -0.03 -2.61
N GLY A 243 7.45 0.16 -1.70
CA GLY A 243 7.50 -0.51 -0.40
C GLY A 243 7.97 -1.97 -0.48
N GLN A 244 8.50 -2.41 -1.63
CA GLN A 244 9.04 -3.76 -1.85
C GLN A 244 10.56 -3.80 -1.70
N THR A 245 11.10 -3.08 -0.72
CA THR A 245 12.55 -2.94 -0.50
C THR A 245 13.25 -4.30 -0.37
N MET A 246 12.66 -5.26 0.33
CA MET A 246 13.24 -6.60 0.47
C MET A 246 13.35 -7.36 -0.86
N ALA A 247 12.35 -7.22 -1.74
CA ALA A 247 12.39 -7.79 -3.08
C ALA A 247 13.46 -7.09 -3.93
N ALA A 248 13.54 -5.76 -3.86
CA ALA A 248 14.58 -4.98 -4.54
C ALA A 248 15.99 -5.41 -4.10
N ILE A 249 16.23 -5.56 -2.80
CA ILE A 249 17.51 -6.03 -2.25
C ILE A 249 17.84 -7.43 -2.77
N ARG A 250 16.89 -8.37 -2.73
CA ARG A 250 17.12 -9.74 -3.21
C ARG A 250 17.44 -9.78 -4.71
N ILE A 251 16.73 -8.99 -5.51
CA ILE A 251 16.97 -8.90 -6.95
C ILE A 251 18.34 -8.27 -7.21
N ALA A 252 18.73 -7.22 -6.47
CA ALA A 252 20.07 -6.63 -6.56
C ALA A 252 21.18 -7.64 -6.21
N ARG A 253 20.99 -8.47 -5.15
CA ARG A 253 21.91 -9.56 -4.83
C ARG A 253 22.07 -10.54 -5.99
N LYS A 254 20.97 -10.94 -6.63
CA LYS A 254 20.99 -11.90 -7.74
C LYS A 254 21.55 -11.33 -9.05
N LEU A 255 21.34 -10.04 -9.30
CA LEU A 255 21.80 -9.35 -10.51
C LEU A 255 23.29 -9.02 -10.45
N TYR A 256 23.75 -8.46 -9.32
CA TYR A 256 25.11 -7.95 -9.18
C TYR A 256 26.02 -8.86 -8.35
N SER A 257 25.51 -10.01 -7.89
CA SER A 257 26.23 -10.94 -7.00
C SER A 257 26.71 -10.30 -5.69
N TYR A 258 25.96 -9.31 -5.20
CA TYR A 258 26.26 -8.61 -3.95
C TYR A 258 25.91 -9.44 -2.71
N ASP A 259 26.64 -9.20 -1.61
CA ASP A 259 26.23 -9.65 -0.28
C ASP A 259 24.97 -8.90 0.20
N LEU A 260 24.38 -9.32 1.31
CA LEU A 260 23.14 -8.72 1.81
C LEU A 260 23.32 -7.24 2.18
N THR A 261 24.44 -6.90 2.83
CA THR A 261 24.76 -5.55 3.28
C THR A 261 25.04 -4.60 2.13
N GLN A 262 25.79 -5.05 1.12
CA GLN A 262 26.10 -4.34 -0.10
C GLN A 262 24.84 -4.10 -0.93
N ALA A 263 23.97 -5.11 -1.06
CA ALA A 263 22.72 -4.94 -1.79
C ALA A 263 21.75 -4.00 -1.07
N GLN A 264 21.71 -4.02 0.26
CA GLN A 264 20.95 -3.04 1.04
C GLN A 264 21.51 -1.63 0.82
N ALA A 265 22.82 -1.43 1.00
CA ALA A 265 23.47 -0.14 0.79
C ALA A 265 23.26 0.39 -0.63
N PHE A 266 23.31 -0.49 -1.63
CA PHE A 266 23.06 -0.15 -3.03
C PHE A 266 21.62 0.35 -3.25
N VAL A 267 20.61 -0.39 -2.77
CA VAL A 267 19.20 0.01 -2.91
C VAL A 267 18.90 1.28 -2.12
N GLU A 268 19.48 1.45 -0.94
CA GLU A 268 19.37 2.69 -0.15
C GLU A 268 20.04 3.87 -0.84
N GLY A 269 21.20 3.66 -1.48
CA GLY A 269 21.92 4.66 -2.27
C GLY A 269 21.13 5.12 -3.50
N LEU A 270 20.44 4.20 -4.19
CA LEU A 270 19.53 4.55 -5.29
C LEU A 270 18.38 5.44 -4.83
N ARG A 271 17.90 5.24 -3.60
CA ARG A 271 16.77 6.00 -3.03
C ARG A 271 17.19 7.38 -2.51
N ASN A 272 18.42 7.52 -2.05
CA ASN A 272 18.99 8.77 -1.53
C ASN A 272 20.27 9.13 -2.32
N PRO A 273 20.14 9.71 -3.53
CA PRO A 273 21.31 10.09 -4.33
C PRO A 273 22.16 11.22 -3.72
N ARG A 274 21.79 11.76 -2.55
CA ARG A 274 22.51 12.83 -1.83
C ARG A 274 23.59 12.34 -0.85
N ASN A 275 23.82 11.02 -0.75
CA ASN A 275 24.82 10.43 0.16
C ASN A 275 26.04 9.82 -0.57
N VAL A 276 26.36 10.31 -1.77
CA VAL A 276 27.64 10.03 -2.46
C VAL A 276 28.34 11.34 -2.76
#